data_AF-A0A2A3VLD1-F1
#
_entry.id   AF-A0A2A3VLD1-F1
#
_cell.length_a   1.000
_cell.length_b   1.000
_cell.length_c   1.000
_cell.angle_alpha   90.00
_cell.angle_beta   90.00
_cell.angle_gamma   90.00
#
_symmetry.space_group_name_H-M   'P 1'
#
loop_
_entity.id
_entity.type
_entity.pdbx_description
1 polymer ?
#
loop_
_entity_poly.entity_id
_entity_poly.type
_entity_poly.pdbx_seq_one_letter_code
_entity_poly.pdbx_strand_id
1 'polypeptide(L)'
;MRPTRLLAAAALFAAAFALAACTGAKDAELAQIAAPAAGDVYAAELSAFSGYGFTDDAGETIEPAYGLLKVIAVDGRDVVVVTGNSAVRDPSTSRQALRGDLAEVAFDDSEEIPLSGAQLREAYDAGKIYAVRRPAAP
;
A
#
# COMPACT_ATOMS: atom_id res chain seq x y z
N MET A 1 8.69 41.27 38.16
CA MET A 1 7.82 40.17 37.69
C MET A 1 8.40 39.64 36.38
N ARG A 2 8.92 38.40 36.34
CA ARG A 2 9.59 37.81 35.16
C ARG A 2 8.73 36.66 34.60
N PRO A 3 8.13 36.78 33.41
CA PRO A 3 7.28 35.75 32.81
C PRO A 3 8.12 34.91 31.85
N THR A 4 8.93 33.97 32.36
CA THR A 4 9.79 33.12 31.51
C THR A 4 9.65 31.62 31.76
N ARG A 5 8.68 31.19 32.57
CA ARG A 5 8.53 29.77 32.94
C ARG A 5 7.36 29.02 32.28
N LEU A 6 6.55 29.68 31.45
CA LEU A 6 5.34 29.07 30.88
C LEU A 6 5.50 28.49 29.46
N LEU A 7 6.58 28.78 28.72
CA LEU A 7 6.75 28.30 27.34
C LEU A 7 7.31 26.87 27.21
N ALA A 8 8.00 26.34 28.22
CA ALA A 8 8.64 25.02 28.12
C ALA A 8 7.65 23.85 28.25
N ALA A 9 6.50 24.04 28.90
CA ALA A 9 5.53 22.98 29.13
C ALA A 9 4.64 22.69 27.90
N ALA A 10 4.43 23.67 27.02
CA ALA A 10 3.59 23.50 25.83
C ALA A 10 4.29 22.72 24.70
N ALA A 11 5.63 22.83 24.59
CA ALA A 11 6.40 22.13 23.57
C ALA A 11 6.50 20.61 23.81
N LEU A 12 6.46 20.17 25.07
CA LEU A 12 6.51 18.74 25.42
C LEU A 12 5.19 18.01 25.14
N PHE A 13 4.05 18.70 25.21
CA PHE A 13 2.75 18.10 24.90
C PHE A 13 2.52 17.90 23.39
N ALA A 14 3.03 18.79 22.54
CA ALA A 14 2.87 18.68 21.09
C ALA A 14 3.67 17.50 20.47
N ALA A 15 4.84 17.18 21.02
CA ALA A 15 5.66 16.07 20.53
C ALA A 15 5.03 14.69 20.82
N ALA A 16 4.31 14.54 21.94
CA ALA A 16 3.66 13.28 22.31
C ALA A 16 2.47 12.93 21.39
N PHE A 17 1.72 13.94 20.91
CA PHE A 17 0.60 13.72 19.99
C PHE A 17 1.05 13.33 18.58
N ALA A 18 2.19 13.84 18.10
CA ALA A 18 2.71 13.51 16.77
C ALA A 18 3.19 12.04 16.68
N LEU A 19 3.80 11.51 17.76
CA LEU A 19 4.27 10.12 17.81
C LEU A 19 3.11 9.12 17.83
N ALA A 20 2.03 9.40 18.57
CA ALA A 20 0.87 8.53 18.65
C ALA A 20 0.09 8.42 17.32
N ALA A 21 0.05 9.50 16.54
CA ALA A 21 -0.62 9.52 15.24
C ALA A 21 0.12 8.66 14.18
N CYS A 22 1.45 8.68 14.18
CA CYS A 22 2.26 7.88 13.25
C CYS A 22 2.19 6.37 13.55
N THR A 23 2.14 5.98 14.83
CA THR A 23 1.98 4.56 15.20
C THR A 23 0.59 4.04 14.83
N GLY A 24 -0.47 4.83 15.09
CA GLY A 24 -1.83 4.42 14.78
C GLY A 24 -2.10 4.16 13.29
N ALA A 25 -1.49 4.95 12.39
CA ALA A 25 -1.63 4.75 10.95
C ALA A 25 -0.99 3.44 10.48
N LYS A 26 0.22 3.12 10.97
CA LYS A 26 0.92 1.89 10.62
C LYS A 26 0.21 0.66 11.19
N ASP A 27 -0.31 0.75 12.41
CA ASP A 27 -1.08 -0.33 13.04
C ASP A 27 -2.37 -0.62 12.28
N ALA A 28 -3.03 0.43 11.75
CA ALA A 28 -4.22 0.27 10.92
C ALA A 28 -3.91 -0.40 9.57
N GLU A 29 -2.82 -0.02 8.91
CA GLU A 29 -2.34 -0.70 7.69
C GLU A 29 -2.05 -2.18 7.97
N LEU A 30 -1.35 -2.46 9.08
CA LEU A 30 -1.01 -3.82 9.46
C LEU A 30 -2.24 -4.67 9.73
N ALA A 31 -3.28 -4.10 10.37
CA ALA A 31 -4.55 -4.77 10.62
C ALA A 31 -5.27 -5.12 9.30
N GLN A 32 -5.21 -4.25 8.29
CA GLN A 32 -5.80 -4.53 6.97
C GLN A 32 -5.05 -5.65 6.25
N ILE A 33 -3.71 -5.65 6.30
CA ILE A 33 -2.89 -6.71 5.68
C ILE A 33 -3.06 -8.05 6.38
N ALA A 34 -3.26 -8.05 7.70
CA ALA A 34 -3.50 -9.27 8.48
C ALA A 34 -4.89 -9.89 8.22
N ALA A 35 -5.83 -9.10 7.69
CA ALA A 35 -7.20 -9.52 7.40
C ALA A 35 -7.63 -9.01 6.02
N PRO A 36 -7.04 -9.53 4.93
CA PRO A 36 -7.32 -9.06 3.56
C PRO A 36 -8.78 -9.29 3.20
N ALA A 37 -9.32 -8.41 2.37
CA ALA A 37 -10.67 -8.49 1.85
C ALA A 37 -10.70 -8.19 0.34
N ALA A 38 -11.67 -8.76 -0.36
CA ALA A 38 -11.91 -8.41 -1.75
C ALA A 38 -12.16 -6.89 -1.89
N GLY A 39 -11.49 -6.28 -2.86
CA GLY A 39 -11.49 -4.83 -3.08
C GLY A 39 -10.33 -4.09 -2.42
N ASP A 40 -9.56 -4.71 -1.53
CA ASP A 40 -8.33 -4.09 -1.00
C ASP A 40 -7.37 -3.77 -2.14
N VAL A 41 -6.75 -2.59 -2.05
CA VAL A 41 -5.71 -2.17 -3.00
C VAL A 41 -4.43 -1.88 -2.23
N TYR A 42 -3.32 -2.38 -2.75
CA TYR A 42 -1.99 -2.24 -2.20
C TYR A 42 -1.13 -1.42 -3.16
N ALA A 43 -0.27 -0.55 -2.61
CA ALA A 43 0.87 -0.05 -3.37
C ALA A 43 2.03 -1.02 -3.19
N ALA A 44 2.55 -1.53 -4.31
CA ALA A 44 3.46 -2.67 -4.32
C ALA A 44 4.55 -2.57 -5.41
N GLU A 45 5.54 -3.44 -5.31
CA GLU A 45 6.48 -3.80 -6.39
C GLU A 45 5.86 -4.94 -7.20
N LEU A 46 5.19 -4.61 -8.31
CA LEU A 46 4.48 -5.57 -9.17
C LEU A 46 5.40 -6.63 -9.76
N SER A 47 6.67 -6.30 -10.07
CA SER A 47 7.65 -7.29 -10.57
C SER A 47 8.00 -8.38 -9.56
N ALA A 48 7.64 -8.21 -8.28
CA ALA A 48 7.76 -9.26 -7.27
C ALA A 48 6.59 -10.26 -7.25
N PHE A 49 5.50 -9.98 -7.97
CA PHE A 49 4.28 -10.81 -7.99
C PHE A 49 3.93 -11.32 -9.39
N SER A 50 4.01 -10.44 -10.38
CA SER A 50 3.67 -10.72 -11.79
C SER A 50 4.68 -11.66 -12.42
N GLY A 51 4.19 -12.62 -13.22
CA GLY A 51 5.03 -13.40 -14.12
C GLY A 51 5.42 -12.64 -15.40
N TYR A 52 4.73 -11.53 -15.69
CA TYR A 52 4.97 -10.68 -16.86
C TYR A 52 5.81 -9.44 -16.52
N GLY A 53 6.69 -9.07 -17.44
CA GLY A 53 7.48 -7.85 -17.34
C GLY A 53 6.65 -6.61 -17.68
N PHE A 54 6.98 -5.49 -17.03
CA PHE A 54 6.37 -4.19 -17.30
C PHE A 54 7.28 -3.35 -18.19
N THR A 55 6.69 -2.56 -19.08
CA THR A 55 7.41 -1.60 -19.93
C THR A 55 6.79 -0.21 -19.82
N ASP A 56 7.58 0.83 -20.08
CA ASP A 56 7.05 2.18 -20.26
C ASP A 56 6.60 2.43 -21.71
N ASP A 57 6.11 3.64 -21.98
CA ASP A 57 5.59 4.03 -23.30
C ASP A 57 6.65 3.95 -24.42
N ALA A 58 7.94 3.96 -24.09
CA ALA A 58 9.03 3.77 -25.05
C ALA A 58 9.36 2.29 -25.28
N GLY A 59 8.69 1.38 -24.58
CA GLY A 59 8.93 -0.06 -24.61
C GLY A 59 10.14 -0.48 -23.77
N GLU A 60 10.68 0.39 -22.92
CA GLU A 60 11.79 0.03 -22.04
C GLU A 60 11.28 -0.71 -20.81
N THR A 61 11.98 -1.78 -20.43
CA THR A 61 11.66 -2.57 -19.24
C THR A 61 11.73 -1.73 -17.97
N ILE A 62 10.69 -1.85 -17.14
CA ILE A 62 10.62 -1.28 -15.80
C ILE A 62 11.03 -2.36 -14.80
N GLU A 63 12.19 -2.21 -14.15
CA GLU A 63 12.62 -3.12 -13.09
C GLU A 63 13.40 -2.34 -12.01
N PRO A 64 12.96 -2.32 -10.74
CA PRO A 64 11.69 -2.85 -10.25
C PRO A 64 10.48 -2.08 -10.80
N ALA A 65 9.38 -2.79 -11.02
CA ALA A 65 8.10 -2.24 -11.48
C ALA A 65 7.20 -1.95 -10.29
N TYR A 66 6.88 -0.69 -10.00
CA TYR A 66 5.97 -0.32 -8.92
C TYR A 66 4.59 0.06 -9.44
N GLY A 67 3.54 -0.26 -8.68
CA GLY A 67 2.17 0.03 -9.08
C GLY A 67 1.16 -0.34 -8.02
N LEU A 68 -0.07 -0.61 -8.46
CA LEU A 68 -1.17 -1.02 -7.59
C LEU A 68 -1.47 -2.51 -7.77
N LEU A 69 -1.76 -3.20 -6.68
CA LEU A 69 -2.14 -4.61 -6.63
C LEU A 69 -3.52 -4.70 -5.95
N LYS A 70 -4.50 -5.35 -6.57
CA LYS A 70 -5.87 -5.42 -6.04
C LYS A 70 -6.23 -6.84 -5.65
N VAL A 71 -6.80 -7.00 -4.46
CA VAL A 71 -7.42 -8.25 -4.03
C VAL A 71 -8.77 -8.41 -4.72
N ILE A 72 -8.96 -9.48 -5.48
CA ILE A 72 -10.22 -9.78 -6.18
C ILE A 72 -11.03 -10.86 -5.48
N ALA A 73 -10.38 -11.76 -4.73
CA ALA A 73 -11.05 -12.80 -3.96
C ALA A 73 -10.28 -13.14 -2.68
N VAL A 74 -11.02 -13.54 -1.65
CA VAL A 74 -10.47 -14.10 -0.41
C VAL A 74 -11.34 -15.31 -0.02
N ASP A 75 -10.71 -16.47 0.14
CA ASP A 75 -11.34 -17.69 0.65
C ASP A 75 -10.50 -18.28 1.78
N GLY A 76 -10.96 -18.09 3.02
CA GLY A 76 -10.21 -18.49 4.20
C GLY A 76 -8.83 -17.82 4.28
N ARG A 77 -7.77 -18.56 3.95
CA ARG A 77 -6.38 -18.06 3.94
C ARG A 77 -5.86 -17.76 2.53
N ASP A 78 -6.60 -18.18 1.52
CA ASP A 78 -6.24 -18.01 0.12
C ASP A 78 -6.74 -16.64 -0.34
N VAL A 79 -5.90 -15.95 -1.11
CA VAL A 79 -6.13 -14.60 -1.62
C VAL A 79 -5.77 -14.62 -3.09
N VAL A 80 -6.65 -14.09 -3.94
CA VAL A 80 -6.33 -13.87 -5.34
C VAL A 80 -6.16 -12.37 -5.57
N VAL A 81 -5.06 -11.99 -6.20
CA VAL A 81 -4.75 -10.61 -6.56
C VAL A 81 -4.53 -10.45 -8.05
N VAL A 82 -4.71 -9.23 -8.53
CA VAL A 82 -4.40 -8.79 -9.91
C VAL A 82 -3.56 -7.54 -9.86
N THR A 83 -2.68 -7.37 -10.85
CA THR A 83 -1.82 -6.18 -10.98
C THR A 83 -2.57 -5.04 -11.66
N GLY A 84 -2.11 -3.81 -11.47
CA GLY A 84 -2.53 -2.69 -12.31
C GLY A 84 -1.92 -2.79 -13.71
N ASN A 85 -2.62 -2.31 -14.73
CA ASN A 85 -2.15 -2.32 -16.13
C ASN A 85 -0.92 -1.43 -16.39
N SER A 86 -0.51 -0.64 -15.40
CA SER A 86 0.60 0.30 -15.53
C SER A 86 1.52 0.20 -14.34
N ALA A 87 2.82 0.29 -14.61
CA ALA A 87 3.86 0.36 -13.61
C ALA A 87 4.75 1.58 -13.83
N VAL A 88 5.47 1.96 -12.77
CA VAL A 88 6.36 3.11 -12.71
C VAL A 88 7.65 2.72 -11.99
N ARG A 89 8.75 3.45 -12.25
CA ARG A 89 10.04 3.22 -11.57
C ARG A 89 10.09 3.78 -10.15
N ASP A 90 9.23 4.75 -9.85
CA ASP A 90 9.22 5.43 -8.56
C ASP A 90 8.07 4.93 -7.66
N PRO A 91 8.36 4.28 -6.53
CA PRO A 91 7.32 3.79 -5.59
C PRO A 91 6.54 4.93 -4.92
N SER A 92 7.00 6.18 -4.98
CA SER A 92 6.25 7.32 -4.47
C SER A 92 4.99 7.59 -5.30
N THR A 93 5.07 7.33 -6.61
CA THR A 93 3.97 7.58 -7.57
C THR A 93 2.82 6.59 -7.38
N SER A 94 3.10 5.31 -7.19
CA SER A 94 2.10 4.30 -6.84
C SER A 94 1.46 4.57 -5.47
N ARG A 95 2.22 5.04 -4.48
CA ARG A 95 1.66 5.48 -3.19
C ARG A 95 0.74 6.68 -3.36
N GLN A 96 1.04 7.60 -4.28
CA GLN A 96 0.15 8.72 -4.60
C GLN A 96 -1.13 8.21 -5.31
N ALA A 97 -1.00 7.31 -6.27
CA ALA A 97 -2.13 6.67 -6.95
C ALA A 97 -3.06 5.96 -5.96
N LEU A 98 -2.49 5.28 -4.95
CA LEU A 98 -3.26 4.66 -3.86
C LEU A 98 -4.05 5.67 -3.02
N ARG A 99 -3.76 6.97 -3.06
CA ARG A 99 -4.56 8.00 -2.39
C ARG A 99 -5.56 8.70 -3.31
N GLY A 100 -5.40 8.56 -4.62
CA GLY A 100 -6.26 9.14 -5.64
C GLY A 100 -7.59 8.41 -5.80
N ASP A 101 -8.24 8.57 -6.96
CA ASP A 101 -9.44 7.82 -7.31
C ASP A 101 -9.07 6.42 -7.84
N LEU A 102 -9.58 5.35 -7.21
CA LEU A 102 -9.33 3.97 -7.68
C LEU A 102 -10.25 3.57 -8.82
N ALA A 103 -11.36 4.29 -9.04
CA ALA A 103 -12.27 3.96 -10.12
C ALA A 103 -11.64 4.18 -11.50
N GLU A 104 -10.62 5.04 -11.59
CA GLU A 104 -9.86 5.31 -12.83
C GLU A 104 -8.70 4.32 -13.06
N VAL A 105 -8.39 3.46 -12.07
CA VAL A 105 -7.28 2.50 -12.18
C VAL A 105 -7.77 1.25 -12.91
N ALA A 106 -7.16 0.98 -14.07
CA ALA A 106 -7.36 -0.27 -14.79
C ALA A 106 -6.47 -1.39 -14.19
N PHE A 107 -7.10 -2.52 -13.88
CA PHE A 107 -6.42 -3.72 -13.39
C PHE A 107 -6.40 -4.79 -14.48
N ASP A 108 -5.35 -5.62 -14.45
CA ASP A 108 -5.17 -6.72 -15.37
C ASP A 108 -5.90 -7.95 -14.87
N ASP A 109 -7.16 -8.07 -15.25
CA ASP A 109 -7.99 -9.24 -14.90
C ASP A 109 -7.59 -10.50 -15.70
N SER A 110 -6.56 -10.43 -16.58
CA SER A 110 -6.06 -11.59 -17.33
C SER A 110 -5.01 -12.41 -16.58
N GLU A 111 -4.36 -11.82 -15.57
CA GLU A 111 -3.41 -12.51 -14.69
C GLU A 111 -3.95 -12.55 -13.25
N GLU A 112 -4.50 -13.70 -12.87
CA GLU A 112 -4.84 -13.99 -11.48
C GLU A 112 -3.62 -14.58 -10.75
N ILE A 113 -3.18 -13.91 -9.69
CA ILE A 113 -2.00 -14.31 -8.90
C ILE A 113 -2.49 -14.89 -7.57
N PRO A 114 -2.44 -16.22 -7.38
CA PRO A 114 -2.82 -16.84 -6.12
C PRO A 114 -1.73 -16.62 -5.07
N LEU A 115 -2.14 -16.09 -3.93
CA LEU A 115 -1.33 -15.86 -2.74
C LEU A 115 -2.06 -16.41 -1.50
N SER A 116 -1.35 -16.44 -0.38
CA SER A 116 -1.94 -16.60 0.94
C SER A 116 -1.85 -15.31 1.75
N GLY A 117 -2.68 -15.17 2.77
CA GLY A 117 -2.56 -14.06 3.73
C GLY A 117 -1.17 -13.99 4.40
N ALA A 118 -0.51 -15.14 4.57
CA ALA A 118 0.87 -15.20 5.07
C ALA A 118 1.88 -14.59 4.08
N GLN A 119 1.73 -14.86 2.77
CA GLN A 119 2.58 -14.27 1.74
C GLN A 119 2.33 -12.76 1.59
N LEU A 120 1.10 -12.27 1.76
CA LEU A 120 0.84 -10.83 1.81
C LEU A 120 1.58 -10.17 2.98
N ARG A 121 1.54 -10.81 4.15
CA ARG A 121 2.25 -10.32 5.33
C ARG A 121 3.77 -10.33 5.11
N GLU A 122 4.32 -11.42 4.58
CA GLU A 122 5.74 -11.53 4.24
C GLU A 122 6.17 -10.45 3.23
N ALA A 123 5.36 -10.22 2.19
CA ALA A 123 5.62 -9.17 1.22
C ALA A 123 5.59 -7.77 1.82
N TYR A 124 4.69 -7.51 2.79
CA TYR A 124 4.70 -6.24 3.53
C TYR A 124 5.94 -6.09 4.40
N ASP A 125 6.30 -7.13 5.15
CA ASP A 125 7.48 -7.11 6.02
C ASP A 125 8.78 -6.96 5.20
N ALA A 126 8.81 -7.49 3.97
CA ALA A 126 9.89 -7.34 3.00
C ALA A 126 9.88 -6.00 2.23
N GLY A 127 8.87 -5.14 2.45
CA GLY A 127 8.71 -3.85 1.76
C GLY A 127 8.25 -3.94 0.31
N LYS A 128 7.81 -5.12 -0.16
CA LYS A 128 7.23 -5.34 -1.49
C LYS A 128 5.79 -4.88 -1.57
N ILE A 129 5.07 -4.90 -0.45
CA ILE A 129 3.86 -4.10 -0.22
C ILE A 129 4.23 -3.03 0.79
N TYR A 130 3.88 -1.77 0.53
CA TYR A 130 4.31 -0.66 1.40
C TYR A 130 3.18 0.29 1.78
N ALA A 131 1.98 0.08 1.25
CA ALA A 131 0.77 0.79 1.67
C ALA A 131 -0.46 -0.02 1.29
N VAL A 132 -1.55 0.15 2.04
CA VAL A 132 -2.84 -0.47 1.79
C VAL A 132 -3.95 0.57 1.90
N ARG A 133 -4.96 0.44 1.04
CA ARG A 133 -6.25 1.11 1.18
C ARG A 133 -7.36 0.09 0.95
N ARG A 134 -8.23 -0.04 1.95
CA ARG A 134 -9.55 -0.64 1.80
C ARG A 134 -10.55 0.44 1.36
N PRO A 135 -11.10 0.39 0.14
CA PRO A 135 -12.20 1.28 -0.24
C PRO A 135 -13.40 1.06 0.69
N ALA A 136 -14.14 2.12 1.00
CA ALA A 136 -15.45 1.94 1.62
C ALA A 136 -16.34 1.13 0.67
N ALA A 137 -17.13 0.20 1.21
CA ALA A 137 -18.14 -0.47 0.40
C ALA A 137 -19.07 0.59 -0.24
N PRO A 138 -19.47 0.42 -1.51
CA PRO A 138 -20.41 1.33 -2.16
C PRO A 138 -21.75 1.40 -1.43
#